data_AF-R2XYA2-F1
#
_entry.id   AF-R2XYA2-F1
#
_cell.length_a   1.000
_cell.length_b   1.000
_cell.length_c   1.000
_cell.angle_alpha   90.00
_cell.angle_beta   90.00
_cell.angle_gamma   90.00
#
_symmetry.space_group_name_H-M   'P 1'
#
loop_
_entity.id
_entity.type
_entity.pdbx_description
1 polymer ?
#
loop_
_entity_poly.entity_id
_entity_poly.type
_entity_poly.pdbx_seq_one_letter_code
_entity_poly.pdbx_strand_id
1 'polypeptide(L)'
;MKGNEGYILLESLISLAILLILVSSYVGVTVKMQKESHQRLANLENYRDLYIETRRCRIHEGESTRPQISISLENGTASNQQGGILIAKK
;
A
#
# COMPACT_ATOMS: atom_id res chain seq x y z
N MET A 1 -55.91 32.75 -17.22
CA MET A 1 -54.49 32.53 -17.57
C MET A 1 -54.07 31.19 -16.99
N LYS A 2 -54.24 30.10 -17.75
CA LYS A 2 -53.73 28.75 -17.40
C LYS A 2 -52.53 28.51 -18.32
N GLY A 3 -51.35 28.87 -17.86
CA GLY A 3 -50.13 28.77 -18.66
C GLY A 3 -48.96 28.41 -17.77
N ASN A 4 -48.28 27.33 -18.15
CA ASN A 4 -46.88 27.05 -17.82
C ASN A 4 -46.52 26.32 -16.51
N GLU A 5 -47.46 25.82 -15.70
CA GLU A 5 -47.07 25.00 -14.51
C GLU A 5 -46.28 23.73 -14.89
N GLY A 6 -46.63 23.06 -15.99
CA GLY A 6 -45.92 21.87 -16.46
C GLY A 6 -44.51 22.15 -16.99
N TYR A 7 -44.27 23.36 -17.51
CA TYR A 7 -42.96 23.75 -18.05
C TYR A 7 -41.95 24.00 -16.92
N ILE A 8 -42.39 24.62 -15.81
CA ILE A 8 -41.57 24.86 -14.62
C ILE A 8 -41.17 23.53 -13.96
N LEU A 9 -42.08 22.56 -13.95
CA LEU A 9 -41.80 21.24 -13.39
C LEU A 9 -40.74 20.48 -14.20
N LEU A 10 -40.82 20.55 -15.54
CA LEU A 10 -39.88 19.90 -16.45
C LEU A 10 -38.48 20.53 -16.36
N GLU A 11 -38.38 21.86 -16.35
CA GLU A 11 -37.10 22.58 -16.23
C GLU A 11 -36.42 22.31 -14.87
N SER A 12 -37.21 22.21 -13.80
CA SER A 12 -36.71 21.84 -12.47
C SER A 12 -36.19 20.41 -12.44
N LEU A 13 -36.87 19.47 -13.11
CA LEU A 13 -36.46 18.07 -13.19
C LEU A 13 -35.15 17.91 -13.98
N ILE A 14 -35.01 18.63 -15.10
CA ILE A 14 -33.79 18.63 -15.91
C ILE A 14 -32.61 19.20 -15.10
N SER A 15 -32.84 20.32 -14.39
CA SER A 15 -31.81 20.93 -13.54
C SER A 15 -31.36 19.99 -12.42
N LEU A 16 -32.30 19.27 -11.80
CA LEU A 16 -32.01 18.27 -10.78
C LEU A 16 -31.21 17.09 -11.36
N ALA A 17 -31.58 16.59 -12.53
CA ALA A 17 -30.86 15.50 -13.19
C ALA A 17 -29.41 15.88 -13.49
N ILE A 18 -29.17 17.09 -14.00
CA ILE A 18 -27.82 17.61 -14.25
C ILE A 18 -27.02 17.72 -12.94
N LEU A 19 -27.63 18.23 -11.88
CA LEU A 19 -26.99 18.33 -10.57
C LEU A 19 -26.57 16.95 -10.03
N LEU A 20 -27.44 15.95 -10.15
CA LEU A 20 -27.14 14.58 -9.72
C LEU A 20 -25.98 13.96 -10.52
N ILE A 21 -25.91 14.22 -11.83
CA ILE A 21 -24.80 13.76 -12.68
C ILE A 21 -23.48 14.42 -12.24
N LEU A 22 -23.49 15.72 -11.96
CA LEU A 22 -22.30 16.42 -11.48
C LEU A 22 -21.81 15.90 -10.13
N VAL A 23 -22.73 15.76 -9.17
CA VAL A 23 -22.38 15.28 -7.82
C VAL A 23 -21.87 13.84 -7.86
N SER A 24 -22.53 12.95 -8.60
CA SER A 24 -22.09 11.56 -8.72
C SER A 24 -20.73 11.42 -9.41
N SER A 25 -20.49 12.21 -10.47
CA SER A 25 -19.19 12.28 -11.15
C SER A 25 -18.08 12.76 -10.21
N TYR A 26 -18.34 13.85 -9.46
CA TYR A 26 -17.39 14.40 -8.50
C TYR A 26 -17.02 13.40 -7.39
N VAL A 27 -18.02 12.72 -6.82
CA VAL A 27 -17.81 11.68 -5.81
C VAL A 27 -17.00 10.52 -6.39
N GLY A 28 -17.33 10.06 -7.60
CA GLY A 28 -16.62 8.97 -8.27
C GLY A 28 -15.13 9.28 -8.49
N VAL A 29 -14.82 10.49 -8.98
CA VAL A 29 -13.43 10.95 -9.17
C VAL A 29 -12.70 11.06 -7.83
N THR A 30 -13.36 11.60 -6.80
CA THR A 30 -12.76 11.80 -5.48
C THR A 30 -12.40 10.46 -4.82
N VAL A 31 -13.29 9.47 -4.89
CA VAL A 31 -13.03 8.12 -4.38
C VAL A 31 -11.86 7.46 -5.11
N LYS A 32 -11.79 7.64 -6.44
CA LYS A 32 -10.66 7.11 -7.24
C LYS A 32 -9.34 7.75 -6.82
N MET A 33 -9.29 9.07 -6.68
CA MET A 33 -8.10 9.80 -6.22
C MET A 33 -7.68 9.39 -4.80
N GLN A 34 -8.64 9.21 -3.88
CA GLN A 34 -8.35 8.77 -2.52
C GLN A 34 -7.74 7.36 -2.50
N LYS A 35 -8.27 6.44 -3.32
CA LYS A 35 -7.74 5.09 -3.44
C LYS A 35 -6.31 5.08 -3.99
N GLU A 36 -6.05 5.82 -5.06
CA GLU A 36 -4.71 5.95 -5.64
C GLU A 36 -3.72 6.57 -4.65
N SER A 37 -4.15 7.60 -3.90
CA SER A 37 -3.35 8.24 -2.85
C SER A 37 -2.96 7.24 -1.75
N HIS A 38 -3.92 6.49 -1.22
CA HIS A 38 -3.64 5.46 -0.21
C HIS A 38 -2.70 4.37 -0.73
N GLN A 39 -2.86 3.95 -1.98
CA GLN A 39 -1.98 2.95 -2.57
C GLN A 39 -0.53 3.46 -2.69
N ARG A 40 -0.34 4.74 -3.03
CA ARG A 40 1.00 5.36 -3.06
C ARG A 40 1.59 5.51 -1.66
N LEU A 41 0.78 5.86 -0.66
CA LEU A 41 1.21 5.96 0.73
C LEU A 41 1.63 4.61 1.30
N ALA A 42 0.88 3.54 1.01
CA ALA A 42 1.23 2.18 1.43
C ALA A 42 2.59 1.72 0.85
N ASN A 43 2.90 2.10 -0.39
CA ASN A 43 4.22 1.82 -0.95
C ASN A 43 5.34 2.56 -0.21
N LEU A 44 5.13 3.82 0.17
CA LEU A 44 6.10 4.60 0.95
C LEU A 44 6.30 4.02 2.36
N GLU A 45 5.24 3.50 2.98
CA GLU A 45 5.30 2.82 4.26
C GLU A 45 6.21 1.58 4.19
N ASN A 46 6.05 0.75 3.16
CA ASN A 46 6.93 -0.41 2.95
C ASN A 46 8.42 -0.01 2.79
N TYR A 47 8.71 1.07 2.06
CA TYR A 47 10.09 1.56 1.94
C TYR A 47 10.64 2.08 3.26
N ARG A 48 9.80 2.75 4.05
CA ARG A 48 10.17 3.24 5.39
C ARG A 48 10.52 2.07 6.31
N ASP A 49 9.70 1.02 6.31
CA ASP A 49 9.92 -0.16 7.15
C ASP A 49 11.20 -0.89 6.76
N LEU A 50 11.44 -1.07 5.45
CA LEU A 50 12.68 -1.65 4.94
C LEU A 50 13.91 -0.83 5.35
N TYR A 51 13.83 0.50 5.30
CA TYR A 51 14.90 1.39 5.76
C TYR A 51 15.14 1.29 7.27
N ILE A 52 14.06 1.22 8.07
CA ILE A 52 14.16 1.05 9.52
C ILE A 52 14.84 -0.27 9.86
N GLU A 53 14.47 -1.37 9.21
CA GLU A 53 15.09 -2.68 9.42
C GLU A 53 16.55 -2.70 8.97
N THR A 54 16.88 -2.19 7.78
CA THR A 54 18.29 -2.10 7.35
C THR A 54 19.13 -1.21 8.28
N ARG A 55 18.57 -0.10 8.76
CA ARG A 55 19.23 0.75 9.76
C ARG A 55 19.41 0.02 11.09
N ARG A 56 18.40 -0.71 11.57
CA ARG A 56 18.49 -1.52 12.79
C ARG A 56 19.58 -2.57 12.66
N CYS A 57 19.59 -3.34 11.56
CA CYS A 57 20.62 -4.32 11.25
C CYS A 57 22.02 -3.69 11.24
N ARG A 58 22.19 -2.54 10.57
CA ARG A 58 23.47 -1.82 10.51
C ARG A 58 23.96 -1.34 11.89
N ILE A 59 23.05 -0.86 12.74
CA ILE A 59 23.42 -0.37 14.09
C ILE A 59 23.77 -1.54 15.02
N HIS A 60 23.11 -2.70 14.85
CA HIS A 60 23.37 -3.92 15.63
C HIS A 60 24.36 -4.87 14.93
N GLU A 61 24.99 -4.43 13.83
CA GLU A 61 26.01 -5.18 13.09
C GLU A 61 27.31 -5.29 13.89
N GLY A 62 27.48 -4.44 14.91
CA GLY A 62 28.63 -4.42 15.81
C GLY A 62 28.29 -4.92 17.21
N GLU A 63 28.12 -6.24 17.38
CA GLU A 63 28.49 -6.95 18.63
C GLU A 63 28.47 -8.49 18.52
N SER A 64 28.46 -9.08 17.33
CA SER A 64 28.67 -10.54 17.20
C SER A 64 30.16 -10.86 17.18
N THR A 65 30.76 -10.96 18.36
CA THR A 65 32.20 -11.29 18.53
C THR A 65 32.56 -12.74 18.15
N ARG A 66 31.63 -13.52 17.57
CA ARG A 66 31.89 -14.83 16.96
C ARG A 66 30.87 -15.09 15.83
N PRO A 67 31.28 -15.41 14.59
CA PRO A 67 30.34 -15.79 13.55
C PRO A 67 29.67 -17.13 13.94
N GLN A 68 28.44 -17.06 14.43
CA GLN A 68 27.67 -18.23 14.86
C GLN A 68 27.16 -19.08 13.69
N ILE A 69 27.17 -18.53 12.47
CA ILE A 69 26.72 -19.20 11.25
C ILE A 69 27.83 -19.08 10.20
N SER A 70 28.34 -20.22 9.74
CA SER A 70 29.25 -20.31 8.60
C SER A 70 28.48 -20.83 7.39
N ILE A 71 28.44 -20.04 6.31
CA ILE A 71 27.79 -20.39 5.05
C ILE A 71 28.90 -20.66 4.03
N SER A 72 29.02 -21.89 3.56
CA SER A 72 29.92 -22.25 2.46
C SER A 72 29.11 -22.35 1.16
N LEU A 73 29.32 -21.37 0.27
CA LEU A 73 28.62 -21.30 -1.02
C LEU A 73 29.05 -22.43 -1.97
N GLU A 74 30.29 -22.89 -1.86
CA GLU A 74 30.84 -23.98 -2.69
C GLU A 74 30.18 -25.33 -2.38
N ASN A 75 29.88 -25.58 -1.10
CA ASN A 75 29.33 -26.87 -0.65
C ASN A 75 27.82 -26.83 -0.41
N GLY A 76 27.16 -25.69 -0.62
CA GLY A 76 25.73 -25.53 -0.37
C GLY A 76 25.31 -25.85 1.07
N THR A 77 26.21 -25.68 2.04
CA THR A 77 25.99 -26.01 3.44
C THR A 77 26.02 -24.77 4.32
N ALA A 78 25.03 -24.67 5.20
CA ALA A 78 24.98 -23.68 6.28
C ALA A 78 25.06 -24.42 7.61
N SER A 79 26.05 -24.08 8.43
CA SER A 79 26.25 -24.66 9.76
C SER A 79 26.08 -23.57 10.81
N ASN A 80 25.20 -23.81 11.79
CA ASN A 80 24.97 -22.93 12.94
C ASN A 80 25.49 -23.62 14.21
N GLN A 81 26.38 -22.96 14.94
CA GLN A 81 27.02 -23.48 16.15
C GLN A 81 26.15 -23.36 17.42
N GLN A 82 24.95 -22.75 17.35
CA GLN A 82 24.06 -22.60 18.52
C GLN A 82 23.14 -23.80 18.81
N GLY A 83 23.31 -24.91 18.08
CA GLY A 83 22.50 -26.10 18.28
C GLY A 83 21.10 -25.95 17.69
N GLY A 84 20.83 -26.69 16.61
CA GLY A 84 19.45 -27.07 16.32
C GLY A 84 18.90 -26.83 14.91
N ILE A 85 19.69 -26.39 13.92
CA ILE A 85 19.19 -26.44 12.54
C ILE A 85 20.31 -26.81 11.56
N LEU A 86 20.35 -28.10 11.19
CA LEU A 86 21.06 -28.61 10.01
C LEU A 86 20.07 -28.62 8.84
N ILE A 87 20.16 -27.63 7.95
CA ILE A 87 19.45 -27.68 6.67
C ILE A 87 20.34 -28.43 5.68
N ALA A 88 20.19 -29.74 5.62
CA ALA A 88 20.77 -30.56 4.56
C ALA A 88 19.82 -30.54 3.36
N LYS A 89 20.30 -30.07 2.20
CA LYS A 89 19.56 -30.11 0.95
C LYS A 89 19.56 -31.57 0.44
N LYS A 90 18.38 -32.12 0.15
CA LYS A 90 18.21 -33.40 -0.55
C LYS A 90 18.34 -33.20 -2.06
#